data_AF-A0AAU9NC91-F1
#
_entry.id   AF-A0AAU9NC91-F1
#
_cell.length_a   1.000
_cell.length_b   1.000
_cell.length_c   1.000
_cell.angle_alpha   90.00
_cell.angle_beta   90.00
_cell.angle_gamma   90.00
#
_symmetry.space_group_name_H-M   'P 1'
#
loop_
_entity.id
_entity.type
_entity.pdbx_description
1 polymer ?
#
loop_
_entity_poly.entity_id
_entity_poly.type
_entity_poly.pdbx_seq_one_letter_code
_entity_poly.pdbx_strand_id
1 'polypeptide(L)'
;MENFQTTFNSNTTSANEALKSLGSLFKTEKTKLEEIRTDELVKESNLKDSLALKSEEATMLSTKLEASEKQVHDLLSDRAVMRSCITDVTGMLSDIIETRDSMITITMRKHLAEKLRPIFAMLHRLEGVSDQTFNPKRE
;
A
#
# COMPACT_ATOMS: atom_id res chain seq x y z
N MET A 1 -37.02 -51.03 -63.95
CA MET A 1 -35.71 -50.34 -64.05
C MET A 1 -35.82 -48.87 -63.65
N GLU A 2 -36.91 -48.16 -63.97
CA GLU A 2 -37.16 -46.75 -63.58
C GLU A 2 -37.09 -46.44 -62.07
N ASN A 3 -37.49 -47.36 -61.20
CA ASN A 3 -37.53 -47.12 -59.75
C ASN A 3 -36.12 -47.01 -59.10
N PHE A 4 -35.12 -47.67 -59.69
CA PHE A 4 -33.74 -47.60 -59.20
C PHE A 4 -33.08 -46.26 -59.56
N GLN A 5 -33.28 -45.79 -60.79
CA GLN A 5 -32.69 -44.55 -61.27
C GLN A 5 -33.23 -43.33 -60.51
N THR A 6 -34.54 -43.31 -60.25
CA THR A 6 -35.20 -42.26 -59.47
C THR A 6 -34.72 -42.25 -58.01
N THR A 7 -34.62 -43.42 -57.39
CA THR A 7 -34.08 -43.55 -56.02
C THR A 7 -32.62 -43.11 -55.94
N PHE A 8 -31.78 -43.52 -56.89
CA PHE A 8 -30.37 -43.11 -56.94
C PHE A 8 -30.21 -41.59 -57.09
N ASN A 9 -30.96 -40.98 -58.01
CA ASN A 9 -30.92 -39.53 -58.23
C ASN A 9 -31.40 -38.76 -56.99
N SER A 10 -32.47 -39.22 -56.33
CA SER A 10 -32.99 -38.62 -55.10
C SER A 10 -31.96 -38.68 -53.96
N ASN A 11 -31.35 -39.84 -53.74
CA ASN A 11 -30.32 -40.03 -52.71
C ASN A 11 -29.09 -39.16 -52.97
N THR A 12 -28.67 -39.04 -54.24
CA THR A 12 -27.51 -38.22 -54.62
C THR A 12 -27.77 -36.73 -54.36
N THR A 13 -28.97 -36.24 -54.70
CA THR A 13 -29.38 -34.86 -54.40
C THR A 13 -29.41 -34.61 -52.90
N SER A 14 -30.04 -35.50 -52.13
CA SER A 14 -30.13 -35.36 -50.67
C SER A 14 -28.75 -35.37 -50.00
N ALA A 15 -27.84 -36.25 -50.45
CA ALA A 15 -26.46 -36.27 -49.96
C ALA A 15 -25.71 -34.97 -50.28
N ASN A 16 -25.90 -34.42 -51.49
CA ASN A 16 -25.29 -33.14 -51.87
C ASN A 16 -25.82 -31.96 -51.06
N GLU A 17 -27.12 -31.94 -50.75
CA GLU A 17 -27.72 -30.92 -49.87
C GLU A 17 -27.17 -31.02 -48.44
N ALA A 18 -27.05 -32.25 -47.92
CA ALA A 18 -26.44 -32.50 -46.61
C ALA A 18 -24.98 -32.02 -46.57
N LEU A 19 -24.19 -32.30 -47.61
CA LEU A 19 -22.79 -31.84 -47.71
C LEU A 19 -22.68 -30.31 -47.78
N LYS A 20 -23.58 -29.64 -48.52
CA LYS A 20 -23.63 -28.18 -48.58
C LYS A 20 -23.99 -27.58 -47.22
N SER A 21 -25.00 -28.14 -46.55
CA SER A 21 -25.41 -27.72 -45.22
C SER A 21 -24.27 -27.88 -44.21
N LEU A 22 -23.61 -29.04 -44.22
CA LEU A 22 -22.45 -29.31 -43.36
C LEU A 22 -21.30 -28.33 -43.65
N GLY A 23 -21.01 -28.05 -44.92
CA GLY A 23 -20.02 -27.06 -45.33
C GLY A 23 -20.33 -25.66 -44.81
N SER A 24 -21.61 -25.24 -44.84
CA SER A 24 -22.02 -23.95 -44.25
C SER A 24 -21.86 -23.94 -42.73
N LEU A 25 -22.21 -25.02 -42.04
CA LEU A 25 -22.04 -25.15 -40.59
C LEU A 25 -20.56 -25.04 -40.21
N PHE A 26 -19.68 -25.78 -40.89
CA PHE A 26 -18.23 -25.68 -40.64
C PHE A 26 -17.68 -24.27 -40.85
N LYS A 27 -18.15 -23.57 -41.88
CA LYS A 27 -17.72 -22.19 -42.14
C LYS A 27 -18.17 -21.25 -41.03
N THR A 28 -19.43 -21.36 -40.59
CA THR A 28 -19.96 -20.57 -39.48
C THR A 28 -19.21 -20.84 -38.18
N GLU A 29 -18.96 -22.11 -37.86
CA GLU A 29 -18.30 -22.48 -36.60
C GLU A 29 -16.83 -22.08 -36.59
N LYS A 30 -16.16 -22.16 -37.74
CA LYS A 30 -14.80 -21.62 -37.92
C LYS A 30 -14.77 -20.11 -37.63
N THR A 31 -15.73 -19.35 -38.16
CA THR A 31 -15.78 -17.90 -37.91
C THR A 31 -15.98 -17.59 -36.44
N LYS A 32 -16.94 -18.25 -35.77
CA LYS A 32 -17.17 -18.06 -34.33
C LYS A 32 -15.94 -18.40 -33.49
N LEU A 33 -15.22 -19.48 -33.83
CA LEU A 33 -14.00 -19.85 -33.13
C LEU A 33 -12.90 -18.80 -33.30
N GLU A 34 -12.75 -18.22 -34.49
CA GLU A 34 -11.78 -17.12 -34.68
C GLU A 34 -12.18 -15.86 -33.92
N GLU A 35 -13.47 -15.51 -33.88
CA GLU A 35 -13.97 -14.38 -33.08
C GLU A 35 -13.69 -14.57 -31.58
N ILE A 36 -14.01 -15.75 -31.04
CA ILE A 36 -13.70 -16.10 -29.64
C ILE A 36 -12.20 -16.00 -29.38
N ARG A 37 -11.38 -16.56 -30.28
CA ARG A 37 -9.92 -16.52 -30.15
C ARG A 37 -9.41 -15.08 -30.12
N THR A 38 -9.92 -14.21 -30.98
CA THR A 38 -9.50 -12.79 -30.98
C THR A 38 -9.93 -12.07 -29.72
N ASP A 39 -11.15 -12.32 -29.23
CA ASP A 39 -11.65 -11.71 -28.00
C ASP A 39 -10.87 -12.16 -26.77
N GLU A 40 -10.51 -13.45 -26.70
CA GLU A 40 -9.68 -14.00 -25.63
C GLU A 40 -8.27 -13.41 -25.63
N LEU A 41 -7.64 -13.27 -26.80
CA LEU A 41 -6.32 -12.65 -26.93
C LEU A 41 -6.33 -11.17 -26.48
N VAL A 42 -7.37 -10.42 -26.84
CA VAL A 42 -7.52 -9.02 -26.39
C VAL A 42 -7.70 -8.96 -24.88
N LYS A 43 -8.53 -9.83 -24.30
CA LYS A 43 -8.72 -9.91 -22.85
C LYS A 43 -7.42 -10.27 -22.13
N GLU A 44 -6.68 -11.26 -22.63
CA GLU A 44 -5.40 -11.66 -22.07
C GLU A 44 -4.39 -10.50 -22.09
N SER A 45 -4.27 -9.80 -23.21
CA SER A 45 -3.40 -8.62 -23.33
C SER A 45 -3.77 -7.55 -22.31
N ASN A 46 -5.06 -7.20 -22.21
CA ASN A 46 -5.54 -6.19 -21.27
C ASN A 46 -5.28 -6.59 -19.81
N LEU A 47 -5.46 -7.87 -19.47
CA LEU A 47 -5.16 -8.39 -18.13
C LEU A 47 -3.67 -8.31 -17.82
N LYS A 48 -2.82 -8.65 -18.79
CA LYS A 48 -1.36 -8.56 -18.65
C LYS A 48 -0.90 -7.13 -18.41
N ASP A 49 -1.45 -6.17 -19.16
CA ASP A 49 -1.12 -4.75 -19.00
C ASP A 49 -1.61 -4.22 -17.65
N SER A 50 -2.83 -4.59 -17.24
CA SER A 50 -3.37 -4.24 -15.92
C SER A 50 -2.54 -4.83 -14.78
N LEU A 51 -2.09 -6.08 -14.92
CA LEU A 51 -1.23 -6.75 -13.96
C LEU A 51 0.14 -6.06 -13.85
N ALA A 52 0.73 -5.66 -14.98
CA ALA A 52 1.99 -4.93 -14.99
C ALA A 52 1.88 -3.59 -14.25
N LEU A 53 0.83 -2.82 -14.53
CA LEU A 53 0.55 -1.55 -13.84
C LEU A 53 0.36 -1.76 -12.33
N LYS A 54 -0.41 -2.78 -11.93
CA LYS A 54 -0.63 -3.08 -10.52
C LYS A 54 0.63 -3.56 -9.81
N SER A 55 1.47 -4.33 -10.51
CA SER A 55 2.76 -4.76 -9.99
C SER A 55 3.70 -3.56 -9.77
N GLU A 56 3.72 -2.59 -10.70
CA GLU A 56 4.53 -1.38 -10.56
C GLU A 56 4.04 -0.47 -9.42
N GLU A 57 2.71 -0.32 -9.28
CA GLU A 57 2.11 0.39 -8.16
C GLU A 57 2.49 -0.25 -6.82
N ALA A 58 2.45 -1.58 -6.73
CA ALA A 58 2.81 -2.31 -5.52
C ALA A 58 4.29 -2.13 -5.14
N THR A 59 5.21 -2.18 -6.11
CA THR A 59 6.65 -1.97 -5.82
C THR A 59 6.92 -0.53 -5.38
N MET A 60 6.27 0.46 -6.00
CA MET A 60 6.35 1.86 -5.57
C MET A 60 5.84 2.04 -4.13
N LEU A 61 4.70 1.46 -3.79
CA LEU A 61 4.15 1.55 -2.44
C LEU A 61 5.04 0.86 -1.40
N SER A 62 5.62 -0.29 -1.75
CA SER A 62 6.57 -1.01 -0.88
C SER A 62 7.80 -0.16 -0.57
N THR A 63 8.43 0.43 -1.59
CA THR A 63 9.62 1.29 -1.39
C THR A 63 9.29 2.55 -0.59
N LYS A 64 8.11 3.14 -0.79
CA LYS A 64 7.65 4.29 0.00
C LYS A 64 7.38 3.90 1.47
N LEU A 65 6.84 2.71 1.71
CA LEU A 65 6.62 2.19 3.06
C LEU A 65 7.96 2.02 3.78
N GLU A 66 8.93 1.34 3.17
CA GLU A 66 10.27 1.14 3.75
C GLU A 66 10.95 2.48 4.09
N ALA A 67 10.86 3.47 3.19
CA ALA A 67 11.40 4.80 3.44
C ALA A 67 10.70 5.51 4.62
N SER A 68 9.37 5.39 4.72
CA SER A 68 8.59 5.97 5.81
C SER A 68 8.88 5.28 7.14
N GLU A 69 9.03 3.96 7.16
CA GLU A 69 9.39 3.19 8.36
C GLU A 69 10.76 3.61 8.88
N LYS A 70 11.73 3.81 7.98
CA LYS A 70 13.05 4.34 8.35
C LYS A 70 12.95 5.74 8.96
N GLN A 71 12.20 6.66 8.34
CA GLN A 71 12.01 8.01 8.89
C GLN A 71 11.36 7.99 10.27
N VAL A 72 10.35 7.13 10.48
CA VAL A 72 9.73 6.96 11.80
C VAL A 72 10.75 6.46 12.82
N HIS A 73 11.59 5.49 12.44
CA HIS A 73 12.64 5.00 13.32
C HIS A 73 13.66 6.09 13.70
N ASP A 74 14.13 6.85 12.72
CA ASP A 74 15.06 7.97 12.93
C ASP A 74 14.44 9.02 13.87
N LEU A 75 13.18 9.40 13.65
CA LEU A 75 12.44 10.34 14.51
C LEU A 75 12.22 9.81 15.93
N LEU A 76 11.96 8.51 16.10
CA LEU A 76 11.85 7.89 17.41
C LEU A 76 13.18 7.91 18.17
N SER A 77 14.29 7.69 17.46
CA SER A 77 15.64 7.80 17.99
C SER A 77 15.94 9.24 18.44
N ASP A 78 15.71 10.22 17.57
CA ASP A 78 15.91 11.64 17.88
C ASP A 78 15.07 12.08 19.09
N ARG A 79 13.82 11.62 19.15
CA ARG A 79 12.93 11.89 20.28
C ARG A 79 13.47 11.29 21.59
N ALA A 80 14.06 10.10 21.55
CA ALA A 80 14.68 9.49 22.73
C ALA A 80 15.89 10.31 23.22
N VAL A 81 16.72 10.80 22.31
CA VAL A 81 17.83 11.70 22.61
C VAL A 81 17.32 13.00 23.23
N MET A 82 16.32 13.64 22.61
CA MET A 82 15.70 14.86 23.12
C MET A 82 15.13 14.66 24.53
N ARG A 83 14.45 13.53 24.78
CA ARG A 83 13.90 13.20 26.10
C ARG A 83 15.02 13.12 27.14
N SER A 84 16.12 12.43 26.84
CA SER A 84 17.30 12.38 27.73
C SER A 84 17.84 13.79 28.01
N CYS A 85 18.05 14.61 26.98
CA CYS A 85 18.55 15.97 27.17
C CYS A 85 17.60 16.83 28.02
N ILE A 86 16.29 16.67 27.85
CA ILE A 86 15.28 17.37 28.67
C ILE A 86 15.37 16.93 30.13
N THR A 87 15.50 15.62 30.39
CA THR A 87 15.71 15.10 31.75
C THR A 87 16.98 15.69 32.38
N ASP A 88 18.10 15.70 31.65
CA ASP A 88 19.38 16.23 32.14
C ASP A 88 19.29 17.73 32.46
N VAL A 89 18.72 18.53 31.55
CA VAL A 89 18.52 19.98 31.76
C VAL A 89 17.59 20.25 32.93
N THR A 90 16.50 19.47 33.04
CA THR A 90 15.56 19.59 34.15
C THR A 90 16.23 19.27 35.49
N GLY A 91 17.07 18.23 35.53
CA GLY A 91 17.89 17.88 36.68
C GLY A 91 18.84 19.01 37.07
N MET A 92 19.66 19.49 36.14
CA MET A 92 20.61 20.59 36.40
C MET A 92 19.93 21.87 36.90
N LEU A 93 18.79 22.25 36.31
CA LEU A 93 18.04 23.42 36.76
C LEU A 93 17.46 23.24 38.17
N SER A 94 17.01 22.03 38.50
CA SER A 94 16.52 21.70 39.84
C SER A 94 17.65 21.74 40.86
N ASP A 95 18.80 21.15 40.54
CA ASP A 95 20.00 21.17 41.38
C ASP A 95 20.44 22.61 41.68
N ILE A 96 20.43 23.52 40.70
CA ILE A 96 20.78 24.94 40.90
C ILE A 96 19.82 25.62 41.89
N ILE A 97 18.52 25.33 41.82
CA ILE A 97 17.53 25.90 42.76
C ILE A 97 17.74 25.34 44.17
N GLU A 98 18.02 24.04 44.28
CA GLU A 98 18.14 23.32 45.55
C GLU A 98 19.50 23.51 46.22
N THR A 99 20.53 23.89 45.46
CA THR A 99 21.89 24.10 45.95
C THR A 99 21.88 25.03 47.16
N ARG A 100 22.39 24.54 48.29
CA ARG A 100 22.53 25.29 49.55
C ARG A 100 23.89 25.99 49.62
N ASP A 101 24.22 26.74 48.57
CA ASP A 101 25.39 27.60 48.60
C ASP A 101 25.06 28.89 49.36
N SER A 102 25.97 29.30 50.24
CA SER A 102 25.98 30.60 50.90
C SER A 102 25.94 31.79 49.93
N MET A 103 26.32 31.56 48.66
CA MET A 103 26.34 32.54 47.58
C MET A 103 24.94 32.88 47.04
N ILE A 104 23.98 31.94 47.08
CA ILE A 104 22.61 32.16 46.60
C ILE A 104 21.67 32.33 47.79
N THR A 105 21.35 33.60 48.08
CA THR A 105 20.42 33.95 49.16
C THR A 105 19.02 33.34 48.95
N ILE A 106 18.27 33.15 50.05
CA ILE A 106 16.89 32.61 50.00
C ILE A 106 16.00 33.39 49.03
N THR A 107 16.14 34.73 48.99
CA THR A 107 15.40 35.60 48.08
C THR A 107 15.74 35.34 46.62
N MET A 108 17.03 35.11 46.29
CA MET A 108 17.46 34.77 44.94
C MET A 108 16.94 33.39 44.51
N ARG A 109 16.92 32.39 45.40
CA ARG A 109 16.32 31.07 45.11
C ARG A 109 14.83 31.17 44.81
N LYS A 110 14.08 31.93 45.60
CA LYS A 110 12.65 32.16 45.34
C LYS A 110 12.42 32.82 43.98
N HIS A 111 13.23 33.83 43.65
CA HIS A 111 13.15 34.50 42.36
C HIS A 111 13.48 33.57 41.19
N LEU A 112 14.54 32.76 41.32
CA LEU A 112 14.94 31.75 40.32
C LEU A 112 13.82 30.72 40.10
N ALA A 113 13.24 30.16 41.16
CA ALA A 113 12.15 29.19 41.05
C ALA A 113 10.91 29.77 40.36
N GLU A 114 10.55 31.02 40.65
CA GLU A 114 9.44 31.72 39.98
C GLU A 114 9.70 31.93 38.49
N LYS A 115 10.94 32.25 38.10
CA LYS A 115 11.34 32.44 36.69
C LYS A 115 11.50 31.14 35.91
N LEU A 116 11.95 30.06 36.55
CA LEU A 116 12.16 28.75 35.92
C LEU A 116 10.88 27.92 35.81
N ARG A 117 9.85 28.19 36.62
CA ARG A 117 8.54 27.53 36.54
C ARG A 117 7.96 27.41 35.12
N PRO A 118 7.87 28.48 34.30
CA PRO A 118 7.39 28.36 32.92
C PRO A 118 8.30 27.51 32.03
N ILE A 119 9.62 27.49 32.30
CA ILE A 119 10.59 26.68 31.56
C ILE A 119 10.36 25.19 31.85
N PHE A 120 10.20 24.81 33.12
CA PHE A 120 9.84 23.43 33.48
C PHE A 120 8.52 22.98 32.85
N ALA A 121 7.51 23.85 32.86
CA ALA A 121 6.23 23.54 32.21
C ALA A 121 6.39 23.32 30.68
N MET A 122 7.27 24.08 30.03
CA MET A 122 7.59 23.88 28.61
C MET A 122 8.37 22.59 28.36
N LEU A 123 9.39 22.31 29.17
CA LEU A 123 10.22 21.10 29.07
C LEU A 123 9.39 19.84 29.27
N HIS A 124 8.53 19.79 30.29
CA HIS A 124 7.61 18.67 30.53
C HIS A 124 6.65 18.43 29.35
N ARG A 125 6.19 19.49 28.69
CA ARG A 125 5.36 19.36 27.47
C ARG A 125 6.13 18.79 26.28
N LEU A 126 7.41 19.10 26.17
CA LEU A 126 8.28 18.57 25.12
C LEU A 126 8.72 17.13 25.40
N GLU A 127 8.85 16.77 26.67
CA GLU A 127 9.16 15.41 27.13
C GLU A 127 8.01 14.43 26.83
N GLY A 128 6.77 14.92 26.95
CA GLY A 128 5.54 14.15 26.85
C GLY A 128 4.61 14.53 25.69
N VAL A 129 4.87 13.99 24.50
CA VAL A 129 3.80 13.50 23.61
C VAL A 129 3.79 11.98 23.79
N SER A 130 2.72 11.46 24.39
CA SER A 130 2.60 10.08 24.85
C SER A 130 2.94 9.06 23.76
N ASP A 131 3.62 7.99 24.16
CA ASP A 131 3.93 6.79 23.38
C ASP A 131 2.63 6.00 23.07
N GLN A 132 1.70 6.60 22.32
CA GLN A 132 0.79 5.79 21.52
C GLN A 132 1.64 5.15 20.43
N THR A 133 2.16 3.97 20.76
CA THR A 133 2.67 2.97 19.83
C THR A 133 1.79 3.01 18.58
N PHE A 134 2.29 3.59 17.51
CA PHE A 134 1.72 3.39 16.19
C PHE A 134 1.91 1.91 15.90
N ASN A 135 0.87 1.12 16.18
CA ASN A 135 0.79 -0.28 15.79
C ASN A 135 0.22 -0.24 14.37
N PRO A 136 1.03 -0.33 13.30
CA PRO A 136 0.47 -0.57 11.99
C PRO A 136 -0.11 -1.99 12.05
N LYS A 137 -1.43 -2.10 12.23
CA LYS A 137 -2.13 -3.36 12.01
C LYS A 137 -1.78 -3.80 10.58
N ARG A 138 -1.02 -4.90 10.47
CA ARG A 138 -1.00 -5.71 9.26
C ARG A 138 -2.33 -6.44 9.22
N GLU A 139 -3.23 -5.98 8.34
CA GLU A 139 -4.34 -6.79 7.82
C GLU A 139 -3.89 -7.46 6.51
#